data_AF-A0A932W282-F1
#
_entry.id   AF-A0A932W282-F1
#
_cell.length_a   1.000
_cell.length_b   1.000
_cell.length_c   1.000
_cell.angle_alpha   90.00
_cell.angle_beta   90.00
_cell.angle_gamma   90.00
#
_symmetry.space_group_name_H-M   'P 1'
#
loop_
_entity.id
_entity.type
_entity.pdbx_description
1 polymer ?
#
loop_
_entity_poly.entity_id
_entity_poly.type
_entity_poly.pdbx_seq_one_letter_code
_entity_poly.pdbx_strand_id
1 'polypeptide(L)'
;MKRIIQTDGGSKSKERDERVKALTETSALDSRIELIQMLIPLGLKAVAEELEAEVERRVGARYSRENPDQKRWGTNPGSVFLGEQKVAVAVPRVRDVAANREVPLVSYQALQNPRSVDDRVLAHVINGISTRKFERAAEALPECFGVSKSSVS
;
A
#
# COMPACT_ATOMS: atom_id res chain seq x y z
N MET A 1 35.81 62.43 23.89
CA MET A 1 34.49 62.04 23.37
C MET A 1 34.62 60.68 22.68
N LYS A 2 33.93 59.62 23.16
CA LYS A 2 33.93 58.29 22.51
C LYS A 2 32.55 58.07 21.88
N ARG A 3 32.52 57.88 20.56
CA ARG A 3 31.31 57.58 19.79
C ARG A 3 31.04 56.08 19.88
N ILE A 4 29.92 55.70 20.49
CA ILE A 4 29.46 54.31 20.56
C ILE A 4 28.74 54.03 19.25
N ILE A 5 29.26 53.08 18.47
CA ILE A 5 28.61 52.58 17.25
C ILE A 5 27.61 51.52 17.70
N GLN A 6 26.31 51.80 17.59
CA GLN A 6 25.28 50.77 17.73
C GLN A 6 25.35 49.86 16.51
N THR A 7 25.44 48.56 16.73
CA THR A 7 25.42 47.54 15.67
C THR A 7 24.03 46.91 15.60
N ASP A 8 23.51 46.83 14.38
CA ASP A 8 22.14 46.48 14.03
C ASP A 8 21.91 44.96 14.14
N GLY A 9 21.96 44.41 15.35
CA GLY A 9 21.88 42.96 15.60
C GLY A 9 20.52 42.31 15.30
N GLY A 10 19.45 43.10 15.15
CA GLY A 10 18.07 42.59 14.97
C GLY A 10 17.78 41.97 13.60
N SER A 11 18.47 42.42 12.54
CA SER A 11 18.24 41.94 11.17
C SER A 11 18.72 40.49 10.98
N LYS A 12 19.94 40.17 11.45
CA LYS A 12 20.53 38.83 11.34
C LYS A 12 19.81 37.77 12.19
N SER A 13 19.17 38.17 13.28
CA SER A 13 18.41 37.25 14.13
C SER A 13 17.12 36.79 13.45
N LYS A 14 16.37 37.71 12.82
CA LYS A 14 15.17 37.38 12.04
C LYS A 14 15.49 36.47 10.84
N GLU A 15 16.55 36.77 10.10
CA GLU A 15 16.97 35.96 8.95
C GLU A 15 17.37 34.54 9.38
N ARG A 16 17.98 34.39 10.56
CA ARG A 16 18.32 33.09 11.15
C ARG A 16 17.08 32.32 11.58
N ASP A 17 16.11 32.97 12.22
CA ASP A 17 14.87 32.34 12.67
C ASP A 17 14.01 31.88 11.47
N GLU A 18 13.95 32.68 10.41
CA GLU A 18 13.28 32.30 9.15
C GLU A 18 13.96 31.11 8.46
N ARG A 19 15.30 31.07 8.45
CA ARG A 19 16.06 29.92 7.93
C ARG A 19 15.81 28.65 8.76
N VAL A 20 15.83 28.76 10.09
CA VAL A 20 15.55 27.63 10.99
C VAL A 20 14.13 27.11 10.77
N LYS A 21 13.15 28.01 10.63
CA LYS A 21 11.75 27.64 10.35
C LYS A 21 11.61 26.93 9.01
N ALA A 22 12.22 27.45 7.94
CA ALA A 22 12.22 26.82 6.63
C ALA A 22 12.89 25.43 6.65
N LEU A 23 14.01 25.27 7.37
CA LEU A 23 14.68 23.98 7.58
C LEU A 23 13.79 22.97 8.31
N THR A 24 13.05 23.39 9.34
CA THR A 24 12.10 22.51 10.05
C THR A 24 10.89 22.13 9.21
N GLU A 25 10.38 23.05 8.38
CA GLU A 25 9.24 22.78 7.47
C GLU A 25 9.64 21.79 6.36
N THR A 26 10.84 21.94 5.80
CA THR A 26 11.40 20.97 4.82
C THR A 26 11.61 19.60 5.46
N SER A 27 12.19 19.51 6.66
CA SER A 27 12.35 18.24 7.37
C SER A 27 11.03 17.56 7.71
N ALA A 28 9.98 18.33 8.02
CA ALA A 28 8.64 17.80 8.26
C ALA A 28 7.97 17.30 6.96
N LEU A 29 8.24 17.95 5.83
CA LEU A 29 7.79 17.50 4.51
C LEU A 29 8.48 16.18 4.14
N ASP A 30 9.81 16.10 4.32
CA ASP A 30 10.60 14.90 4.04
C ASP A 30 10.09 13.70 4.85
N SER A 31 9.87 13.89 6.15
CA SER A 31 9.31 12.85 7.03
C SER A 31 7.92 12.38 6.57
N ARG A 32 7.08 13.30 6.10
CA ARG A 32 5.75 12.96 5.58
C ARG A 32 5.84 12.16 4.28
N ILE A 33 6.75 12.53 3.40
CA ILE A 33 6.99 11.82 2.14
C ILE A 33 7.51 10.41 2.43
N GLU A 34 8.45 10.24 3.36
CA GLU A 34 8.95 8.93 3.78
C GLU A 34 7.82 8.05 4.35
N LEU A 35 6.96 8.60 5.21
CA LEU A 35 5.79 7.88 5.72
C LEU A 35 4.87 7.43 4.60
N ILE A 36 4.57 8.29 3.62
CA ILE A 36 3.73 7.95 2.46
C ILE A 36 4.37 6.81 1.66
N GLN A 37 5.67 6.86 1.41
CA GLN A 37 6.38 5.81 0.67
C GLN A 37 6.36 4.47 1.43
N MET A 38 6.38 4.48 2.77
CA MET A 38 6.32 3.27 3.59
C MET A 38 4.93 2.62 3.66
N LEU A 39 3.85 3.31 3.28
CA LEU A 39 2.50 2.74 3.35
C LEU A 39 2.30 1.55 2.40
N ILE A 40 2.92 1.60 1.22
CA ILE A 40 2.82 0.54 0.21
C ILE A 40 3.40 -0.80 0.72
N PRO A 41 4.68 -0.88 1.12
CA PRO A 41 5.23 -2.13 1.64
C PRO A 41 4.53 -2.60 2.93
N LEU A 42 4.03 -1.67 3.75
CA LEU A 42 3.25 -2.02 4.94
C LEU A 42 1.91 -2.69 4.59
N GLY A 43 1.20 -2.17 3.59
CA GLY A 43 -0.05 -2.78 3.10
C GLY A 43 0.16 -4.18 2.53
N LEU A 44 1.23 -4.37 1.75
CA LEU A 44 1.59 -5.70 1.22
C LEU A 44 1.97 -6.69 2.33
N LYS A 45 2.68 -6.21 3.35
CA LYS A 45 2.99 -7.02 4.53
C LYS A 45 1.72 -7.46 5.26
N ALA A 46 0.77 -6.55 5.47
CA ALA A 46 -0.51 -6.86 6.10
C ALA A 46 -1.32 -7.90 5.30
N VAL A 47 -1.31 -7.82 3.96
CA VAL A 47 -1.91 -8.87 3.11
C VAL A 47 -1.25 -10.22 3.36
N ALA A 48 0.09 -10.28 3.33
CA ALA A 48 0.81 -11.53 3.54
C ALA A 48 0.51 -12.15 4.92
N GLU A 49 0.46 -11.31 5.97
CA GLU A 49 0.11 -11.71 7.33
C GLU A 49 -1.32 -12.27 7.42
N GLU A 50 -2.31 -11.64 6.78
CA GLU A 50 -3.69 -12.14 6.80
C GLU A 50 -3.83 -13.50 6.08
N LEU A 51 -3.18 -13.64 4.91
CA LEU A 51 -3.18 -14.90 4.17
C LEU A 51 -2.52 -16.03 4.98
N GLU A 52 -1.37 -15.76 5.60
CA GLU A 52 -0.68 -16.75 6.45
C GLU A 52 -1.44 -17.07 7.73
N ALA A 53 -2.13 -16.09 8.33
CA ALA A 53 -2.96 -16.32 9.50
C ALA A 53 -4.15 -17.26 9.18
N GLU A 54 -4.78 -17.13 8.01
CA GLU A 54 -5.80 -18.09 7.59
C GLU A 54 -5.22 -19.49 7.37
N VAL A 55 -4.05 -19.59 6.74
CA VAL A 55 -3.35 -20.87 6.55
C VAL A 55 -3.07 -21.51 7.91
N GLU A 56 -2.50 -20.75 8.85
CA GLU A 56 -2.19 -21.22 10.20
C GLU A 56 -3.45 -21.67 10.96
N ARG A 57 -4.57 -20.94 10.86
CA ARG A 57 -5.85 -21.39 11.44
C ARG A 57 -6.34 -22.73 10.88
N ARG A 58 -6.03 -23.03 9.61
CA ARG A 58 -6.48 -24.26 8.94
C ARG A 58 -5.57 -25.46 9.15
N VAL A 59 -4.26 -25.25 9.07
CA VAL A 59 -3.26 -26.34 9.05
C VAL A 59 -2.40 -26.37 10.31
N GLY A 60 -2.52 -25.36 11.18
CA GLY A 60 -1.69 -25.16 12.35
C GLY A 60 -0.40 -24.38 12.05
N ALA A 61 0.37 -24.19 13.12
CA ALA A 61 1.68 -23.56 13.08
C ALA A 61 2.62 -24.29 12.10
N ARG A 62 3.66 -23.60 11.64
CA ARG A 62 4.63 -24.21 10.72
C ARG A 62 5.27 -25.44 11.39
N TYR A 63 5.31 -26.55 10.65
CA TYR A 63 5.78 -27.88 11.12
C TYR A 63 4.88 -28.57 12.17
N SER A 64 3.69 -28.03 12.46
CA SER A 64 2.69 -28.72 13.28
C SER A 64 2.19 -30.00 12.59
N ARG A 65 1.78 -30.98 13.40
CA ARG A 65 1.16 -32.24 12.96
C ARG A 65 -0.33 -32.33 13.36
N GLU A 66 -0.92 -31.24 13.83
CA GLU A 66 -2.28 -31.21 14.39
C GLU A 66 -3.37 -31.49 13.35
N ASN A 67 -3.14 -31.14 12.08
CA ASN A 67 -4.10 -31.33 10.99
C ASN A 67 -3.55 -32.29 9.93
N PRO A 68 -3.94 -33.58 9.94
CA PRO A 68 -3.46 -34.55 8.96
C PRO A 68 -4.07 -34.34 7.56
N ASP A 69 -5.30 -33.83 7.51
CA ASP A 69 -6.11 -33.77 6.28
C ASP A 69 -5.79 -32.55 5.41
N GLN A 70 -5.32 -31.44 5.97
CA GLN A 70 -4.96 -30.23 5.22
C GLN A 70 -3.50 -29.85 5.45
N LYS A 71 -2.76 -29.59 4.38
CA LYS A 71 -1.33 -29.28 4.41
C LYS A 71 -0.97 -28.05 3.58
N ARG A 72 0.07 -27.35 4.03
CA ARG A 72 0.74 -26.29 3.26
C ARG A 72 1.34 -26.90 1.99
N TRP A 73 1.10 -26.26 0.83
CA TRP A 73 1.49 -26.81 -0.48
C TRP A 73 2.34 -25.84 -1.33
N GLY A 74 3.00 -24.88 -0.67
CA GLY A 74 3.79 -23.83 -1.32
C GLY A 74 2.97 -22.58 -1.62
N THR A 75 3.37 -21.86 -2.66
CA THR A 75 2.74 -20.59 -3.09
C THR A 75 2.46 -20.59 -4.58
N ASN A 76 1.41 -19.89 -5.02
CA ASN A 76 1.16 -19.57 -6.42
C ASN A 76 1.38 -18.07 -6.67
N PRO A 77 1.84 -17.66 -7.87
CA PRO A 77 1.73 -16.26 -8.27
C PRO A 77 0.26 -15.87 -8.36
N GLY A 78 -0.09 -14.75 -7.75
CA GLY A 78 -1.45 -14.22 -7.76
C GLY A 78 -1.43 -12.71 -7.63
N SER A 79 -2.60 -12.14 -7.37
CA SER A 79 -2.76 -10.70 -7.25
C SER A 79 -3.91 -10.37 -6.32
N VAL A 80 -3.87 -9.23 -5.65
CA VAL A 80 -4.94 -8.71 -4.78
C VAL A 80 -5.24 -7.27 -5.13
N PHE A 81 -6.41 -6.79 -4.74
CA PHE A 81 -6.74 -5.37 -4.79
C PHE A 81 -6.42 -4.68 -3.46
N LEU A 82 -5.60 -3.63 -3.52
CA LEU A 82 -5.40 -2.64 -2.47
C LEU A 82 -6.08 -1.35 -2.89
N GLY A 83 -7.32 -1.15 -2.43
CA GLY A 83 -8.20 -0.11 -2.97
C GLY A 83 -8.50 -0.38 -4.45
N GLU A 84 -8.11 0.54 -5.32
CA GLU A 84 -8.29 0.45 -6.79
C GLU A 84 -7.11 -0.23 -7.49
N GLN A 85 -6.01 -0.44 -6.78
CA GLN A 85 -4.76 -0.93 -7.35
C GLN A 85 -4.70 -2.44 -7.24
N LYS A 86 -4.52 -3.13 -8.37
CA LYS A 86 -4.22 -4.57 -8.36
C LYS A 86 -2.72 -4.75 -8.25
N VAL A 87 -2.28 -5.47 -7.22
CA VAL A 87 -0.87 -5.69 -6.89
C VAL A 87 -0.57 -7.18 -6.87
N ALA A 88 0.63 -7.56 -7.33
CA ALA A 88 1.06 -8.94 -7.41
C ALA A 88 1.49 -9.45 -6.02
N VAL A 89 1.08 -10.68 -5.69
CA VAL A 89 1.42 -11.33 -4.42
C VAL A 89 1.69 -12.81 -4.61
N ALA A 90 2.52 -13.39 -3.73
CA ALA A 90 2.66 -14.83 -3.62
C ALA A 90 1.57 -15.37 -2.69
N VAL A 91 0.61 -16.11 -3.24
CA VAL A 91 -0.55 -16.62 -2.51
C VAL A 91 -0.21 -17.98 -1.92
N PRO A 92 -0.24 -18.17 -0.59
CA PRO A 92 0.02 -19.46 0.01
C PRO A 92 -1.10 -20.45 -0.31
N ARG A 93 -0.73 -21.72 -0.46
CA ARG A 93 -1.62 -22.80 -0.86
C ARG A 93 -1.88 -23.76 0.29
N VAL A 94 -3.15 -24.11 0.46
CA VAL A 94 -3.59 -25.21 1.32
C VAL A 94 -4.16 -26.30 0.44
N ARG A 95 -3.71 -27.54 0.66
CA ARG A 95 -4.21 -28.72 -0.04
C ARG A 95 -4.83 -29.68 0.97
N ASP A 96 -6.05 -30.11 0.68
CA ASP A 96 -6.69 -31.24 1.33
C ASP A 96 -6.10 -32.52 0.72
N VAL A 97 -5.33 -33.26 1.53
CA VAL A 97 -4.66 -34.49 1.09
C VAL A 97 -5.62 -35.67 0.99
N ALA A 98 -6.71 -35.68 1.78
CA ALA A 98 -7.70 -36.75 1.76
C ALA A 98 -8.59 -36.65 0.52
N ALA A 99 -9.06 -35.44 0.22
CA ALA A 99 -9.89 -35.16 -0.96
C ALA A 99 -9.07 -34.82 -2.22
N ASN A 100 -7.73 -34.81 -2.12
CA ASN A 100 -6.79 -34.51 -3.20
C ASN A 100 -7.09 -33.21 -3.97
N ARG A 101 -7.49 -32.15 -3.27
CA ARG A 101 -7.91 -30.87 -3.87
C ARG A 101 -7.31 -29.67 -3.17
N GLU A 102 -7.18 -28.56 -3.88
CA GLU A 102 -6.83 -27.28 -3.26
C GLU A 102 -8.02 -26.71 -2.49
N VAL A 103 -7.73 -26.09 -1.35
CA VAL A 103 -8.73 -25.41 -0.56
C VAL A 103 -8.53 -23.90 -0.74
N PRO A 104 -9.49 -23.17 -1.32
CA PRO A 104 -9.36 -21.74 -1.51
C PRO A 104 -9.30 -21.01 -0.16
N LEU A 105 -8.49 -19.95 -0.09
CA LEU A 105 -8.42 -19.04 1.06
C LEU A 105 -9.53 -18.00 0.94
N VAL A 106 -10.32 -17.84 2.00
CA VAL A 106 -11.43 -16.89 2.05
C VAL A 106 -10.89 -15.46 2.07
N SER A 107 -9.81 -15.21 2.82
CA SER A 107 -9.09 -13.94 2.87
C SER A 107 -8.60 -13.51 1.48
N TYR A 108 -8.02 -14.45 0.72
CA TYR A 108 -7.59 -14.17 -0.66
C TYR A 108 -8.75 -13.81 -1.57
N GLN A 109 -9.86 -14.55 -1.50
CA GLN A 109 -11.08 -14.27 -2.27
C GLN A 109 -11.68 -12.90 -1.93
N ALA A 110 -11.67 -12.52 -0.65
CA ALA A 110 -12.15 -11.21 -0.21
C ALA A 110 -11.32 -10.06 -0.80
N LEU A 111 -10.02 -10.30 -1.01
CA LEU A 111 -9.09 -9.35 -1.64
C LEU A 111 -9.15 -9.35 -3.19
N GLN A 112 -10.00 -10.17 -3.82
CA GLN A 112 -10.18 -10.17 -5.29
C GLN A 112 -11.19 -9.14 -5.80
N ASN A 113 -11.98 -8.54 -4.91
CA ASN A 113 -12.96 -7.54 -5.32
C ASN A 113 -12.40 -6.15 -5.03
N PRO A 114 -12.20 -5.29 -6.05
CA PRO A 114 -12.08 -3.87 -5.77
C PRO A 114 -13.38 -3.47 -5.07
N ARG A 115 -13.31 -2.87 -3.88
CA ARG A 115 -14.54 -2.34 -3.26
C ARG A 115 -15.20 -1.41 -4.28
N SER A 116 -16.52 -1.56 -4.42
CA SER A 116 -17.41 -0.87 -5.35
C SER A 116 -16.85 0.46 -5.83
N VAL A 117 -16.71 0.60 -7.15
CA VAL A 117 -16.37 1.82 -7.91
C VAL A 117 -16.37 3.04 -7.00
N ASP A 118 -15.16 3.43 -6.58
CA ASP A 118 -14.94 4.41 -5.53
C ASP A 118 -15.60 5.74 -5.91
N ASP A 119 -16.18 6.45 -4.94
CA ASP A 119 -16.58 7.85 -5.08
C ASP A 119 -15.43 8.68 -5.66
N ARG A 120 -14.18 8.21 -5.49
CA ARG A 120 -12.97 8.76 -6.10
C ARG A 120 -12.84 8.53 -7.60
N VAL A 121 -13.11 7.34 -8.14
CA VAL A 121 -13.13 7.12 -9.60
C VAL A 121 -14.23 7.97 -10.23
N LEU A 122 -15.42 7.99 -9.62
CA LEU A 122 -16.49 8.87 -10.02
C LEU A 122 -16.08 10.34 -9.91
N ALA A 123 -15.42 10.75 -8.82
CA ALA A 123 -14.89 12.10 -8.68
C ALA A 123 -13.83 12.42 -9.73
N HIS A 124 -12.95 11.49 -10.10
CA HIS A 124 -11.97 11.70 -11.16
C HIS A 124 -12.65 11.91 -12.51
N VAL A 125 -13.69 11.14 -12.82
CA VAL A 125 -14.51 11.33 -14.03
C VAL A 125 -15.26 12.67 -13.99
N ILE A 126 -15.92 13.01 -12.88
CA ILE A 126 -16.62 14.29 -12.68
C ILE A 126 -15.66 15.48 -12.77
N ASN A 127 -14.43 15.33 -12.27
CA ASN A 127 -13.36 16.35 -12.35
C ASN A 127 -12.62 16.32 -13.71
N GLY A 128 -13.13 15.60 -14.71
CA GLY A 128 -12.68 15.71 -16.11
C GLY A 128 -11.54 14.77 -16.53
N ILE A 129 -11.18 13.78 -15.71
CA ILE A 129 -10.27 12.71 -16.12
C ILE A 129 -11.09 11.67 -16.89
N SER A 130 -10.82 11.51 -18.18
CA SER A 130 -11.47 10.45 -18.96
C SER A 130 -11.02 9.06 -18.48
N THR A 131 -11.89 8.06 -18.60
CA THR A 131 -11.61 6.67 -18.21
C THR A 131 -10.33 6.11 -18.84
N ARG A 132 -9.98 6.54 -20.06
CA ARG A 132 -8.72 6.19 -20.74
C ARG A 132 -7.48 6.86 -20.14
N LYS A 133 -7.60 8.10 -19.65
CA LYS A 133 -6.49 8.79 -18.97
C LYS A 133 -6.25 8.18 -17.59
N PHE A 134 -7.32 7.77 -16.91
CA PHE A 134 -7.24 7.05 -15.64
C PHE A 134 -6.52 5.70 -15.80
N GLU A 135 -6.94 4.87 -16.77
CA GLU A 135 -6.26 3.61 -17.15
C GLU A 135 -4.75 3.83 -17.40
N ARG A 136 -4.39 4.82 -18.23
CA ARG A 136 -2.98 5.16 -18.49
C ARG A 136 -2.20 5.60 -17.25
N ALA A 137 -2.82 6.31 -16.33
CA ALA A 137 -2.18 6.74 -15.09
C ALA A 137 -1.95 5.57 -14.14
N ALA A 138 -2.91 4.64 -14.07
CA ALA A 138 -2.78 3.42 -13.29
C ALA A 138 -1.66 2.51 -13.84
N GLU A 139 -1.56 2.34 -15.16
CA GLU A 139 -0.50 1.55 -15.82
C GLU A 139 0.91 2.12 -15.61
N ALA A 140 1.05 3.42 -15.37
CA ALA A 140 2.36 4.05 -15.16
C ALA A 140 2.99 3.70 -13.79
N LEU A 141 2.22 3.10 -12.88
CA LEU A 141 2.71 2.65 -11.58
C LEU A 141 3.15 1.18 -11.70
N PRO A 142 4.45 0.85 -11.49
CA PRO A 142 4.99 -0.50 -11.74
C PRO A 142 4.28 -1.63 -10.99
N GLU A 143 3.64 -1.29 -9.87
CA GLU A 143 2.94 -2.24 -8.99
C GLU A 143 1.44 -2.34 -9.28
N CYS A 144 0.90 -1.50 -10.17
CA CYS A 144 -0.51 -1.46 -10.52
C CYS A 144 -0.76 -2.08 -11.89
N PHE A 145 -1.66 -3.05 -11.95
CA PHE A 145 -2.10 -3.64 -13.21
C PHE A 145 -3.61 -3.92 -13.20
N GLY A 146 -4.21 -4.28 -14.33
CA GLY A 146 -5.59 -4.76 -14.38
C GLY A 146 -6.69 -3.72 -14.15
N VAL A 147 -6.38 -2.43 -14.15
CA VAL A 147 -7.35 -1.33 -14.24
C VAL A 147 -7.55 -1.01 -15.70
N SER A 148 -8.76 -1.23 -16.24
CA SER A 148 -9.09 -0.89 -17.62
C SER A 148 -10.19 0.16 -17.71
N LYS A 149 -10.30 0.85 -18.85
CA LYS A 149 -11.43 1.78 -19.10
C LYS A 149 -12.80 1.12 -18.87
N SER A 150 -12.92 -0.19 -19.10
CA SER A 150 -14.17 -0.95 -18.97
C SER A 150 -14.44 -1.43 -17.54
N SER A 151 -13.45 -1.32 -16.64
CA SER A 151 -13.63 -1.60 -15.22
C SER A 151 -14.24 -0.41 -14.48
N VAL A 152 -14.23 0.77 -15.11
CA VAL A 152 -14.74 2.06 -14.59
C VAL A 152 -16.05 2.48 -15.27
N SER A 153 -16.28 2.02 -16.51
CA SER A 153 -17.45 2.35 -17.33
C SER A 153 -18.58 1.36 -17.15
#